data_AF-A0A4Y2K7C2-F1
#
_entry.id   AF-A0A4Y2K7C2-F1
#
_cell.length_a   1.000
_cell.length_b   1.000
_cell.length_c   1.000
_cell.angle_alpha   90.00
_cell.angle_beta   90.00
_cell.angle_gamma   90.00
#
_symmetry.space_group_name_H-M   'P 1'
#
loop_
_entity.id
_entity.type
_entity.pdbx_description
1 polymer ?
#
loop_
_entity_poly.entity_id
_entity_poly.type
_entity_poly.pdbx_seq_one_letter_code
_entity_poly.pdbx_strand_id
1 'polypeptide(L)'
;MHLQDKSSSLQLALKPCLSRNFDLICVVSTGSSRPFVPESFLRHNFIHNISHPAIAATTKLIGARYVWPNVKRNIKEWIRCCEPCQRSKVQRHTKAPLATFSLPDARFQQIHIDIVGPLPPSDGCIYLLTMIDRFSRWSEAIPIGGMQTKTIFE
;
A
#
# COMPACT_ATOMS: atom_id res chain seq x y z
N MET A 1 -18.43 -30.27 -32.29
CA MET A 1 -17.22 -29.57 -32.78
C MET A 1 -16.23 -29.45 -31.62
N HIS A 2 -15.23 -30.33 -31.58
CA HIS A 2 -14.21 -30.36 -30.51
C HIS A 2 -13.15 -29.29 -30.82
N LEU A 3 -13.19 -28.16 -30.12
CA LEU A 3 -12.15 -27.14 -30.19
C LEU A 3 -11.00 -27.56 -29.25
N GLN A 4 -10.16 -28.47 -29.72
CA GLN A 4 -8.88 -28.79 -29.08
C GLN A 4 -7.83 -27.78 -29.55
N ASP A 5 -7.46 -26.86 -28.66
CA ASP A 5 -6.26 -26.04 -28.84
C ASP A 5 -5.04 -26.90 -28.46
N LYS A 6 -4.20 -27.23 -29.45
CA LYS A 6 -3.12 -28.25 -29.36
C LYS A 6 -1.97 -27.92 -28.41
N SER A 7 -2.04 -26.82 -27.65
CA SER A 7 -0.98 -26.39 -26.72
C SER A 7 -1.39 -26.44 -25.24
N SER A 8 -2.68 -26.63 -24.91
CA SER A 8 -3.13 -26.62 -23.52
C SER A 8 -3.88 -27.90 -23.15
N SER A 9 -3.57 -28.47 -21.98
CA SER A 9 -4.27 -29.61 -21.37
C SER A 9 -5.72 -29.28 -20.93
N LEU A 10 -6.27 -28.16 -21.37
CA LEU A 10 -7.58 -27.67 -21.00
C LEU A 10 -8.64 -28.24 -21.94
N GLN A 11 -9.59 -28.99 -21.37
CA GLN A 11 -10.75 -29.48 -22.12
C GLN A 11 -11.87 -28.45 -22.04
N LEU A 12 -12.35 -28.02 -23.21
CA LEU A 12 -13.46 -27.09 -23.38
C LEU A 12 -14.74 -27.86 -23.76
N ALA A 13 -15.86 -27.48 -23.17
CA ALA A 13 -17.18 -28.01 -23.49
C ALA A 13 -18.21 -26.88 -23.51
N LEU A 14 -19.20 -26.99 -24.40
CA LEU A 14 -20.37 -26.12 -24.39
C LEU A 14 -21.30 -26.56 -23.25
N LYS A 15 -21.77 -25.59 -22.47
CA LYS A 15 -22.74 -25.78 -21.38
C LYS A 15 -23.90 -24.80 -21.55
N PRO A 16 -25.15 -25.27 -21.53
CA PRO A 16 -26.30 -24.38 -21.63
C PRO A 16 -26.33 -23.42 -20.45
N CYS A 17 -26.53 -22.13 -20.72
CA CYS A 17 -26.68 -21.13 -19.68
C CYS A 17 -28.08 -21.25 -19.05
N LEU A 18 -28.15 -21.41 -17.73
CA LEU A 18 -29.43 -21.59 -17.03
C LEU A 18 -30.32 -20.34 -17.05
N SER A 19 -29.76 -19.15 -17.33
CA SER A 19 -30.48 -17.88 -17.28
C SER A 19 -30.85 -17.31 -18.65
N ARG A 20 -30.26 -17.81 -19.74
CA ARG A 20 -30.45 -17.29 -21.10
C ARG A 20 -30.30 -18.42 -22.12
N ASN A 21 -31.04 -18.35 -23.23
CA ASN A 21 -31.01 -19.36 -24.30
C ASN A 21 -29.74 -19.26 -25.17
N PHE A 22 -28.57 -19.42 -24.58
CA PHE A 22 -27.31 -19.60 -25.30
C PHE A 22 -26.36 -20.54 -24.55
N ASP A 23 -25.44 -21.14 -25.28
CA ASP A 23 -24.40 -22.00 -24.72
C ASP A 23 -23.15 -21.19 -24.34
N LEU A 24 -22.59 -21.51 -23.17
CA LEU A 24 -21.31 -21.00 -22.69
C LEU A 24 -20.20 -22.00 -23.00
N ILE A 25 -19.07 -21.49 -23.48
CA ILE A 25 -17.84 -22.29 -23.54
C ILE A 25 -17.28 -22.36 -22.12
N CYS A 26 -17.14 -23.56 -21.57
CA CYS A 26 -16.61 -23.80 -20.24
C CYS A 26 -15.40 -24.73 -20.26
N VAL A 27 -14.42 -24.45 -19.40
CA VAL A 27 -13.36 -25.42 -19.08
C VAL A 27 -13.92 -26.47 -18.12
N VAL A 28 -13.71 -27.75 -18.44
CA VAL A 28 -14.20 -28.89 -17.64
C VAL A 28 -13.09 -29.77 -17.05
N SER A 29 -11.84 -29.61 -17.48
CA SER A 29 -10.72 -30.49 -17.09
C SER A 29 -10.22 -30.36 -15.64
N THR A 30 -10.81 -29.49 -14.82
CA THR A 30 -10.26 -29.13 -13.49
C THR A 30 -11.23 -29.38 -12.33
N GLY A 31 -12.18 -30.31 -12.50
CA GLY A 31 -13.16 -30.68 -11.47
C GLY A 31 -14.27 -29.66 -11.21
N SER A 32 -14.24 -28.50 -11.87
CA SER A 32 -15.29 -27.48 -11.81
C SER A 32 -15.49 -26.84 -13.18
N SER A 33 -16.75 -26.66 -13.59
CA SER A 33 -17.09 -26.00 -14.86
C SER A 33 -16.96 -24.50 -14.71
N ARG A 34 -15.96 -23.91 -15.38
CA ARG A 34 -15.71 -22.46 -15.36
C ARG A 34 -15.89 -21.86 -16.75
N PRO A 35 -16.76 -20.85 -16.95
CA PRO A 35 -16.91 -20.18 -18.22
C PRO A 35 -15.61 -19.52 -18.69
N PHE A 36 -15.31 -19.70 -19.98
CA PHE A 36 -14.25 -19.03 -20.69
C PHE A 36 -14.67 -17.60 -21.01
N VAL A 37 -13.84 -16.62 -20.65
CA VAL A 37 -14.15 -15.20 -20.84
C VAL A 37 -13.27 -14.62 -21.95
N PRO A 38 -13.86 -14.11 -23.06
CA PRO A 38 -13.11 -13.44 -24.11
C PRO A 38 -12.46 -12.14 -23.62
N GLU A 39 -11.37 -11.74 -24.29
CA GLU A 39 -10.58 -10.55 -23.91
C GLU A 39 -11.40 -9.25 -23.88
N SER A 40 -12.40 -9.13 -24.76
CA SER A 40 -13.33 -7.99 -24.82
C SER A 40 -14.12 -7.79 -23.52
N PHE A 41 -14.38 -8.85 -22.76
CA PHE A 41 -15.14 -8.80 -21.51
C PHE A 41 -14.26 -8.66 -20.26
N LEU A 42 -12.92 -8.74 -20.41
CA LEU A 42 -11.97 -8.66 -19.28
C LEU A 42 -11.84 -7.27 -18.66
N ARG A 43 -12.32 -6.23 -19.35
CA ARG A 43 -12.21 -4.83 -18.89
C ARG A 43 -13.13 -4.52 -17.69
N HIS A 44 -14.15 -5.35 -17.45
CA HIS A 44 -15.11 -5.16 -16.37
C HIS A 44 -14.93 -6.24 -15.28
N ASN A 45 -13.87 -6.14 -14.49
CA ASN A 45 -13.68 -7.06 -13.36
C ASN A 45 -14.46 -6.56 -12.14
N PHE A 46 -15.78 -6.72 -12.15
CA PHE A 46 -16.67 -6.31 -11.07
C PHE A 46 -16.18 -6.69 -9.65
N ILE A 47 -15.52 -7.83 -9.51
CA ILE A 47 -15.09 -8.38 -8.22
C ILE A 47 -14.10 -7.45 -7.48
N HIS A 48 -13.14 -6.83 -8.17
CA HIS A 48 -12.19 -5.95 -7.48
C HIS A 48 -12.85 -4.64 -7.04
N ASN A 49 -13.74 -4.08 -7.85
CA ASN A 49 -14.37 -2.79 -7.58
C ASN A 49 -15.39 -2.83 -6.42
N ILE A 50 -15.79 -4.01 -5.95
CA ILE A 50 -16.71 -4.15 -4.81
C ILE A 50 -16.02 -3.82 -3.48
N SER A 51 -14.74 -4.19 -3.32
CA SER A 51 -14.06 -4.08 -2.01
C SER A 51 -12.54 -3.88 -2.09
N HIS A 52 -11.99 -3.62 -3.27
CA HIS A 52 -10.56 -3.45 -3.52
C HIS A 52 -9.64 -4.53 -2.89
N PRO A 53 -9.97 -5.83 -3.03
CA PRO A 53 -9.14 -6.90 -2.48
C PRO A 53 -7.74 -6.90 -3.12
N ALA A 54 -6.76 -7.38 -2.37
CA ALA A 54 -5.38 -7.53 -2.84
C ALA A 54 -5.31 -8.44 -4.09
N ILE A 55 -4.20 -8.32 -4.84
CA ILE A 55 -3.99 -9.06 -6.09
C ILE A 55 -4.17 -10.58 -5.90
N ALA A 56 -3.60 -11.15 -4.84
CA ALA A 56 -3.71 -12.58 -4.56
C ALA A 56 -5.16 -13.02 -4.27
N ALA A 57 -5.88 -12.25 -3.47
CA ALA A 57 -7.29 -12.50 -3.16
C ALA A 57 -8.17 -12.39 -4.41
N THR A 58 -7.98 -11.34 -5.20
CA THR A 58 -8.72 -11.15 -6.46
C THR A 58 -8.45 -12.29 -7.45
N THR A 59 -7.19 -12.72 -7.56
CA THR A 59 -6.80 -13.84 -8.41
C THR A 59 -7.47 -15.14 -7.98
N LYS A 60 -7.56 -15.41 -6.67
CA LYS A 60 -8.26 -16.57 -6.13
C LYS A 60 -9.75 -16.53 -6.42
N LEU A 61 -10.40 -15.39 -6.17
CA LEU A 61 -11.85 -15.22 -6.37
C LEU A 61 -12.25 -15.36 -7.85
N ILE A 62 -11.49 -14.74 -8.74
CA ILE A 62 -11.72 -14.82 -10.18
C ILE A 62 -11.42 -16.22 -10.70
N GLY A 63 -10.26 -16.80 -10.34
CA GLY A 63 -9.83 -18.11 -10.82
C GLY A 63 -10.74 -19.26 -10.37
N ALA A 64 -11.51 -19.07 -9.30
CA ALA A 64 -12.53 -20.03 -8.87
C ALA A 64 -13.77 -20.07 -9.80
N ARG A 65 -14.06 -18.98 -10.51
CA ARG A 65 -15.32 -18.79 -11.27
C ARG A 65 -15.15 -18.64 -12.77
N TYR A 66 -14.01 -18.11 -13.22
CA TYR A 66 -13.76 -17.75 -14.61
C TYR A 66 -12.37 -18.22 -15.05
N VAL A 67 -12.18 -18.35 -16.36
CA VAL A 67 -10.91 -18.74 -16.95
C VAL A 67 -10.69 -18.05 -18.29
N TRP A 68 -9.45 -17.62 -18.54
CA TRP A 68 -8.99 -17.10 -19.82
C TRP A 68 -7.45 -17.18 -19.87
N PRO A 69 -6.81 -16.94 -21.02
CA PRO A 69 -5.35 -16.91 -21.10
C PRO A 69 -4.77 -15.77 -20.26
N ASN A 70 -3.69 -16.01 -19.50
CA ASN A 70 -2.99 -14.97 -18.73
C ASN A 70 -3.79 -14.28 -17.59
N VAL A 71 -4.82 -14.93 -17.02
CA VAL A 71 -5.65 -14.42 -15.90
C VAL A 71 -4.85 -13.69 -14.83
N LYS A 72 -3.80 -14.34 -14.30
CA LYS A 72 -2.98 -13.77 -13.22
C LYS A 72 -2.27 -12.48 -13.64
N ARG A 73 -1.76 -12.41 -14.87
CA ARG A 73 -1.06 -11.25 -15.41
C ARG A 73 -2.03 -10.08 -15.57
N ASN A 74 -3.18 -10.31 -16.20
CA ASN A 74 -4.16 -9.25 -16.44
C ASN A 74 -4.73 -8.68 -15.12
N ILE A 75 -5.06 -9.54 -14.14
CA ILE A 75 -5.53 -9.10 -12.83
C ILE A 75 -4.48 -8.21 -12.15
N LYS A 76 -3.21 -8.62 -12.19
CA LYS A 76 -2.10 -7.88 -11.59
C LYS A 76 -1.91 -6.51 -12.24
N GLU A 77 -1.93 -6.43 -13.57
CA GLU A 77 -1.82 -5.16 -14.31
C GLU A 77 -2.99 -4.23 -13.99
N TRP A 78 -4.21 -4.77 -14.00
CA TRP A 78 -5.39 -3.97 -13.79
C TRP A 78 -5.49 -3.40 -12.36
N ILE A 79 -5.23 -4.22 -11.32
CA ILE A 79 -5.21 -3.75 -9.93
C ILE A 79 -4.08 -2.73 -9.71
N ARG A 80 -2.94 -2.89 -10.40
CA ARG A 80 -1.86 -1.90 -10.37
C ARG A 80 -2.28 -0.56 -10.95
N CYS A 81 -3.23 -0.53 -11.89
CA CYS A 81 -3.81 0.67 -12.47
C CYS A 81 -5.01 1.23 -11.68
N CYS A 82 -5.43 0.58 -10.59
CA CYS A 82 -6.57 1.04 -9.80
C CYS A 82 -6.21 2.29 -8.98
N GLU A 83 -6.74 3.45 -9.35
CA GLU A 83 -6.46 4.74 -8.68
C GLU A 83 -6.78 4.72 -7.16
N PRO A 84 -7.95 4.23 -6.69
CA PRO A 84 -8.22 4.12 -5.26
C PRO A 84 -7.16 3.32 -4.48
N CYS A 85 -6.71 2.19 -5.04
CA CYS A 85 -5.66 1.36 -4.45
C CYS A 85 -4.29 2.05 -4.49
N GLN A 86 -3.95 2.75 -5.57
CA GLN A 86 -2.69 3.49 -5.67
C GLN A 86 -2.59 4.61 -4.65
N ARG A 87 -3.69 5.35 -4.43
CA ARG A 87 -3.74 6.48 -3.48
C ARG A 87 -3.70 6.03 -2.03
N SER A 88 -4.36 4.91 -1.73
CA SER A 88 -4.51 4.45 -0.34
C SER A 88 -3.36 3.58 0.13
N LYS A 89 -2.64 2.91 -0.79
CA LYS A 89 -1.59 1.95 -0.46
C LYS A 89 -0.24 2.42 -0.93
N VAL A 90 0.68 2.61 0.02
CA VAL A 90 2.11 2.82 -0.27
C VAL A 90 2.66 1.59 -1.00
N GLN A 91 2.95 1.73 -2.29
CA GLN A 91 3.49 0.64 -3.12
C GLN A 91 5.01 0.48 -2.96
N ARG A 92 5.70 1.60 -2.68
CA ARG A 92 7.14 1.66 -2.50
C ARG A 92 7.45 2.75 -1.49
N HIS A 93 8.15 2.39 -0.43
CA HIS A 93 8.75 3.37 0.46
C HIS A 93 9.97 3.96 -0.23
N THR A 94 9.95 5.26 -0.49
CA THR A 94 11.16 5.99 -0.87
C THR A 94 11.93 6.26 0.42
N LYS A 95 13.05 5.57 0.62
CA LYS A 95 13.99 5.91 1.68
C LYS A 95 14.98 6.91 1.12
N ALA A 96 14.94 8.14 1.61
CA ALA A 96 16.00 9.10 1.32
C ALA A 96 17.31 8.59 1.95
N PRO A 97 18.47 8.81 1.31
CA PRO A 97 19.76 8.56 1.97
C PRO A 97 19.86 9.44 3.22
N LEU A 98 20.49 8.91 4.27
CA LEU A 98 20.78 9.70 5.46
C LEU A 98 21.75 10.83 5.07
N ALA A 99 21.39 12.07 5.39
CA ALA A 99 22.30 13.19 5.25
C ALA A 99 23.32 13.17 6.40
N THR A 100 24.60 13.34 6.07
CA THR A 100 25.65 13.53 7.07
C THR A 100 25.78 15.02 7.37
N PHE A 101 25.73 15.39 8.64
CA PHE A 101 26.01 16.76 9.06
C PHE A 101 27.51 16.91 9.32
N SER A 102 28.10 18.03 8.91
CA SER A 102 29.46 18.37 9.33
C SER A 102 29.52 18.59 10.84
N LEU A 103 30.62 18.18 11.44
CA LEU A 103 30.92 18.54 12.83
C LEU A 103 31.23 20.04 12.87
N PRO A 104 30.75 20.78 13.88
CA PRO A 104 31.17 22.16 14.10
C PRO A 104 32.66 22.20 14.49
N ASP A 105 33.32 23.32 14.21
CA ASP A 105 34.75 23.54 14.49
C ASP A 105 34.98 24.34 15.78
N ALA A 106 33.91 24.90 16.36
CA ALA A 106 33.96 25.68 17.59
C ALA A 106 32.71 25.49 18.46
N ARG A 107 32.86 25.78 19.77
CA ARG A 107 31.74 25.82 20.73
C ARG A 107 30.69 26.85 20.29
N PHE A 108 29.42 26.52 20.51
CA PHE A 108 28.27 27.39 20.26
C PHE A 108 28.03 27.76 18.79
N GLN A 109 28.76 27.15 17.84
CA GLN A 109 28.53 27.35 16.41
C GLN A 109 27.22 26.68 15.94
N GLN A 110 26.86 25.56 16.57
CA GLN A 110 25.65 24.78 16.25
C GLN A 110 25.03 24.26 17.54
N ILE A 111 23.87 24.82 17.90
CA ILE A 111 23.09 24.42 19.07
C ILE A 111 21.79 23.80 18.58
N HIS A 112 21.49 22.60 19.07
CA HIS A 112 20.21 21.96 18.87
C HIS A 112 19.28 22.35 20.00
N ILE A 113 18.11 22.87 19.68
CA ILE A 113 17.10 23.26 20.65
C ILE A 113 15.86 22.43 20.38
N ASP A 114 15.31 21.81 21.42
CA ASP A 114 14.09 21.02 21.36
C ASP A 114 13.24 21.23 22.61
N ILE A 115 11.93 21.02 22.49
CA ILE A 115 11.00 21.12 23.61
C ILE A 115 10.39 19.75 23.90
N VAL A 116 10.56 19.30 25.14
CA VAL A 116 10.00 18.03 25.60
C VAL A 116 8.75 18.30 26.44
N GLY A 117 7.64 17.66 26.08
CA GLY A 117 6.44 17.61 26.90
C GLY A 117 5.15 17.39 26.11
N PRO A 118 3.98 17.49 26.77
CA PRO A 118 3.80 17.86 28.18
C PRO A 118 4.27 16.77 29.16
N LEU A 119 4.84 17.19 30.29
CA LEU A 119 5.30 16.37 31.41
C LEU A 119 4.42 16.59 32.64
N PRO A 120 4.49 15.70 33.66
CA PRO A 120 3.85 15.96 34.94
C PRO A 120 4.26 17.33 35.51
N PRO A 121 3.31 18.13 36.01
CA PRO A 121 3.59 19.48 36.48
C PRO A 121 4.51 19.46 37.70
N SER A 122 5.54 20.31 37.67
CA SER A 122 6.42 20.63 38.79
C SER A 122 6.56 22.14 38.86
N ASP A 123 6.14 22.76 39.97
CA ASP A 123 6.19 24.22 40.16
C ASP A 123 5.63 25.04 38.99
N GLY A 124 4.52 24.57 38.41
CA GLY A 124 3.87 25.22 37.26
C GLY A 124 4.58 25.01 35.92
N CYS A 125 5.70 24.29 35.88
CA CYS A 125 6.39 23.90 34.66
C CYS A 125 5.92 22.53 34.16
N ILE A 126 5.61 22.44 32.87
CA ILE A 126 5.11 21.21 32.21
C ILE A 126 5.89 20.86 30.93
N TYR A 127 6.90 21.64 30.58
CA TYR A 127 7.80 21.37 29.47
C TYR A 127 9.26 21.55 29.90
N LEU A 128 10.18 20.95 29.14
CA LEU A 128 11.61 21.19 29.24
C LEU A 128 12.12 21.76 27.91
N LEU A 129 12.74 22.93 27.95
CA LEU A 129 13.57 23.44 26.85
C LEU A 129 14.94 22.78 26.95
N THR A 130 15.27 21.93 26.00
CA THR A 130 16.56 21.26 25.94
C THR A 130 17.44 21.92 24.89
N MET A 131 18.71 22.16 25.24
CA MET A 131 19.70 22.79 24.38
C MET A 131 20.97 21.96 24.40
N ILE A 132 21.49 21.59 23.24
CA ILE A 132 22.72 20.79 23.13
C ILE A 132 23.69 21.49 22.17
N ASP A 133 24.86 21.85 22.67
CA ASP A 133 25.98 22.29 21.83
C ASP A 133 26.60 21.07 21.13
N ARG A 134 26.58 21.08 19.80
CA ARG A 134 27.07 19.94 19.00
C ARG A 134 28.58 19.73 19.10
N PHE A 135 29.35 20.78 19.37
CA PHE A 135 30.81 20.69 19.50
C PHE A 135 31.21 20.04 20.82
N SER A 136 30.82 20.65 21.94
CA SER A 136 31.23 20.21 23.28
C SER A 136 30.38 19.07 23.83
N ARG A 137 29.21 18.79 23.22
CA ARG A 137 28.16 17.92 23.79
C ARG A 137 27.61 18.43 25.12
N TRP A 138 27.84 19.70 25.46
CA TRP A 138 27.21 20.34 26.60
C TRP A 138 25.70 20.37 26.41
N SER A 139 24.96 19.88 27.41
CA SER A 139 23.49 19.85 27.40
C SER A 139 22.92 20.66 28.56
N GLU A 140 21.97 21.52 28.24
CA GLU A 140 21.19 22.30 29.20
C GLU A 140 19.72 21.90 29.10
N ALA A 141 19.01 21.85 30.22
CA ALA A 141 17.58 21.60 30.25
C ALA A 141 16.90 22.58 31.22
N ILE A 142 16.04 23.44 30.69
CA ILE A 142 15.38 24.50 31.46
C ILE A 142 13.88 24.19 31.57
N PRO A 143 13.32 24.08 32.78
CA PRO A 143 11.89 23.89 32.96
C PRO A 143 11.11 25.15 32.56
N ILE A 144 10.04 24.97 31.77
CA ILE A 144 9.18 26.06 31.31
C ILE A 144 7.70 25.74 31.50
N GLY A 145 6.89 26.78 31.76
CA GLY A 145 5.44 26.67 31.92
C GLY A 145 4.65 26.55 30.62
N GLY A 146 5.25 26.86 29.46
CA GLY A 146 4.57 26.84 28.18
C GLY A 146 5.50 26.96 26.97
N MET A 147 5.00 26.60 25.79
CA MET A 147 5.77 26.59 24.53
C MET A 147 5.66 27.91 23.73
N GLN A 148 5.10 28.96 24.32
CA GLN A 148 4.93 30.24 23.62
C GLN A 148 6.27 30.96 23.51
N THR A 149 6.47 31.71 22.42
CA THR A 149 7.71 32.47 22.18
C THR A 149 8.10 33.35 23.35
N LYS A 150 7.14 34.04 23.98
CA LYS A 150 7.38 34.86 25.18
C LYS A 150 8.07 34.09 26.31
N THR A 151 7.71 32.82 26.52
CA THR A 151 8.25 31.96 27.57
C THR A 151 9.64 31.43 27.24
N ILE A 152 10.05 31.50 25.98
CA ILE A 152 11.37 31.05 25.51
C ILE A 152 12.39 32.21 25.50
N PHE A 153 11.92 33.46 25.42
CA PHE A 153 12.77 34.66 25.35
C PHE A 153 12.89 35.44 26.67
N GLU A 154 12.12 35.09 27.71
CA GLU A 154 12.22 35.64 29.07
C GLU A 154 13.30 34.91 29.89
#